data_AF-A0A0L0F079-F1
#
_entry.id   AF-A0A0L0F079-F1
#
_cell.length_a   1.000
_cell.length_b   1.000
_cell.length_c   1.000
_cell.angle_alpha   90.00
_cell.angle_beta   90.00
_cell.angle_gamma   90.00
#
_symmetry.space_group_name_H-M   'P 1'
#
loop_
_entity.id
_entity.type
_entity.pdbx_description
1 polymer ?
#
loop_
_entity_poly.entity_id
_entity_poly.type
_entity_poly.pdbx_seq_one_letter_code
_entity_poly.pdbx_strand_id
1 'polypeptide(L)' 'MCVFRNNTSGDRGGAVYGGNDVHSYASVYLDNYSELHGGAVYSVQNVSDVDGIYINNSALTQ' A
#
# COMPACT_ATOMS: atom_id res chain seq x y z
N MET A 1 -7.73 -13.39 -0.15
CA MET A 1 -7.22 -12.72 1.05
C MET A 1 -5.71 -12.86 1.09
N CYS A 2 -5.00 -11.74 0.95
CA CYS A 2 -3.54 -11.66 1.04
C CYS A 2 -3.14 -10.84 2.27
N VAL A 3 -1.97 -11.11 2.85
CA VAL A 3 -1.42 -10.33 3.96
C VAL A 3 -0.05 -9.81 3.57
N PHE A 4 0.08 -8.48 3.51
CA PHE A 4 1.33 -7.77 3.26
C PHE A 4 1.78 -7.11 4.55
N ARG A 5 2.94 -7.52 5.07
CA ARG A 5 3.43 -7.05 6.36
C ARG A 5 4.91 -6.70 6.34
N ASN A 6 5.29 -5.62 7.03
CA ASN A 6 6.67 -5.18 7.18
C ASN A 6 7.41 -5.00 5.85
N ASN A 7 6.71 -4.54 4.80
CA ASN A 7 7.36 -4.19 3.55
C ASN A 7 7.81 -2.72 3.58
N THR A 8 8.93 -2.43 2.93
CA THR A 8 9.54 -1.10 2.90
C THR A 8 9.89 -0.75 1.46
N SER A 9 9.51 0.44 1.03
CA SER A 9 9.86 1.02 -0.27
C SER A 9 10.60 2.35 -0.08
N GLY A 10 11.67 2.57 -0.83
CA GLY A 10 12.40 3.84 -0.88
C GLY A 10 11.73 4.91 -1.76
N ASP A 11 10.56 4.61 -2.34
CA ASP A 11 9.79 5.55 -3.13
C ASP A 11 8.31 5.41 -2.78
N ARG A 12 7.54 4.63 -3.56
CA ARG A 12 6.08 4.54 -3.39
C ARG A 12 5.62 3.13 -3.09
N GLY A 13 4.46 3.02 -2.45
CA GLY A 13 3.75 1.76 -2.28
C GLY A 13 4.53 0.78 -1.42
N GLY A 14 4.55 0.99 -0.11
CA GLY A 14 5.41 0.22 0.80
C GLY A 14 5.24 -1.30 0.68
N ALA A 15 4.04 -1.77 0.36
CA ALA A 15 3.76 -3.16 -0.02
C ALA A 15 3.46 -3.33 -1.52
N VAL A 16 2.67 -2.43 -2.12
CA VAL A 16 2.23 -2.54 -3.51
C VAL A 16 2.35 -1.19 -4.20
N TYR A 17 3.05 -1.19 -5.33
CA TYR A 17 3.08 -0.08 -6.27
C TYR A 17 2.43 -0.50 -7.59
N GLY A 18 1.48 0.31 -8.07
CA GLY A 18 0.91 0.22 -9.40
C GLY A 18 1.23 1.47 -10.23
N GLY A 19 1.81 1.27 -11.42
CA GLY A 19 1.93 2.35 -12.42
C GLY A 19 0.60 2.73 -13.09
N ASN A 20 -0.43 1.91 -12.89
CA ASN A 20 -1.84 2.11 -13.29
C ASN A 20 -2.73 1.68 -12.12
N ASP A 21 -4.01 1.42 -12.37
CA ASP A 21 -4.97 0.98 -11.36
C ASP A 21 -4.50 -0.23 -10.53
N VAL A 22 -4.67 -0.12 -9.22
CA VAL A 22 -4.48 -1.22 -8.27
C VAL A 22 -5.85 -1.65 -7.77
N HIS A 23 -6.17 -2.93 -7.95
CA HIS A 23 -7.36 -3.55 -7.40
C HIS A 23 -6.97 -4.52 -6.28
N SER A 24 -7.45 -4.26 -5.07
CA SER A 24 -7.22 -5.08 -3.88
C SER A 24 -8.55 -5.61 -3.36
N TYR A 25 -8.58 -6.90 -3.02
CA TYR A 25 -9.79 -7.59 -2.53
C TYR A 25 -9.47 -8.38 -1.26
N ALA A 26 -10.13 -8.00 -0.17
CA ALA A 26 -10.04 -8.63 1.15
C ALA A 26 -8.59 -8.86 1.59
N SER A 27 -7.73 -7.83 1.49
CA SER A 27 -6.31 -7.91 1.85
C SER A 27 -6.01 -7.18 3.15
N VAL A 28 -4.96 -7.60 3.85
CA VAL A 28 -4.47 -6.93 5.07
C VAL A 28 -3.09 -6.35 4.78
N TYR A 29 -2.92 -5.06 5.05
CA TYR A 29 -1.66 -4.33 4.99
C TYR A 29 -1.28 -3.92 6.41
N LEU A 30 -0.19 -4.48 6.92
CA LEU A 30 0.25 -4.28 8.31
C LEU A 30 1.70 -3.76 8.35
N ASP A 31 1.94 -2.66 9.05
CA ASP A 31 3.29 -2.14 9.33
C ASP A 31 4.13 -1.94 8.04
N ASN A 32 3.51 -1.55 6.91
CA ASN A 32 4.24 -1.25 5.68
C ASN A 32 4.66 0.23 5.62
N TYR A 33 5.80 0.48 5.00
CA TYR A 33 6.40 1.81 4.93
C TYR A 33 6.84 2.20 3.52
N SER A 34 6.64 3.46 3.13
CA SER A 34 7.26 4.06 1.94
C SER A 34 7.95 5.38 2.28
N GLU A 35 9.13 5.65 1.70
CA GLU A 35 9.82 6.94 1.88
C GLU A 35 9.09 8.11 1.23
N LEU A 36 8.38 7.90 0.12
CA LEU A 36 7.61 8.96 -0.53
C LEU A 36 6.12 8.78 -0.28
N HIS A 37 5.36 8.09 -1.13
CA HIS A 37 3.89 8.05 -1.03
C HIS A 37 3.28 6.65 -0.93
N GLY A 38 2.13 6.56 -0.26
CA GLY A 38 1.36 5.33 -0.16
C GLY A 38 2.06 4.27 0.69
N GLY A 39 2.03 4.45 2.01
CA GLY A 39 2.77 3.62 2.97
C GLY A 39 2.52 2.11 2.84
N ALA A 40 1.34 1.72 2.38
CA ALA A 40 1.05 0.33 1.98
C ALA A 40 0.88 0.20 0.48
N VAL A 41 -0.11 0.89 -0.08
CA VAL A 41 -0.48 0.78 -1.48
C VAL A 41 -0.38 2.15 -2.11
N TYR A 42 0.24 2.20 -3.28
CA TYR A 42 0.25 3.37 -4.13
C TYR A 42 -0.14 2.98 -5.56
N SER A 43 -0.96 3.83 -6.18
CA SER A 43 -1.26 3.77 -7.61
C SER A 43 -1.06 5.16 -8.19
N VAL A 44 -0.49 5.23 -9.40
CA VAL A 44 -0.43 6.50 -10.16
C VAL A 44 -1.82 6.93 -10.64
N GLN A 45 -2.74 5.97 -10.83
CA GLN A 45 -4.13 6.24 -11.21
C GLN A 45 -5.06 6.04 -10.01
N ASN A 46 -5.77 4.91 -9.94
CA ASN A 46 -6.70 4.65 -8.85
C ASN A 46 -6.25 3.47 -7.99
N VAL A 47 -6.61 3.53 -6.70
CA VAL A 47 -6.65 2.37 -5.83
C VAL A 47 -8.11 2.03 -5.60
N SER A 48 -8.55 0.87 -6.08
CA SER A 48 -9.84 0.29 -5.73
C SER A 48 -9.61 -0.82 -4.74
N ASP A 49 -9.98 -0.58 -3.49
CA ASP A 49 -9.85 -1.55 -2.43
C ASP A 49 -11.25 -1.95 -1.93
N VAL A 50 -11.49 -3.26 -1.89
CA VAL A 50 -12.73 -3.84 -1.36
C VAL A 50 -12.38 -4.69 -0.15
N ASP A 51 -12.89 -4.31 1.01
CA ASP A 51 -12.68 -4.99 2.30
C ASP A 51 -11.21 -5.09 2.75
N GLY A 52 -10.38 -4.11 2.41
CA GLY A 52 -8.99 -4.03 2.88
C GLY A 52 -8.85 -3.51 4.31
N ILE A 53 -7.91 -4.09 5.04
CA ILE A 53 -7.54 -3.68 6.40
C ILE A 53 -6.15 -3.06 6.34
N TYR A 54 -6.03 -1.82 6.81
CA TYR A 54 -4.77 -1.07 6.84
C TYR A 54 -4.40 -0.71 8.28
N ILE A 55 -3.35 -1.32 8.81
CA ILE A 55 -2.88 -1.12 10.18
C ILE A 55 -1.43 -0.65 10.14
N ASN A 56 -1.12 0.48 10.80
CA ASN A 56 0.23 1.02 10.98
C ASN A 56 1.04 1.21 9.68
N ASN A 57 0.37 1.44 8.56
CA ASN A 57 1.08 1.75 7.32
C ASN A 57 1.42 3.24 7.29
N SER A 58 2.64 3.59 6.89
CA SER A 58 3.10 4.98 6.96
C SER A 58 3.94 5.36 5.76
N ALA A 59 3.80 6.62 5.35
CA ALA A 59 4.65 7.23 4.34
C ALA A 59 5.32 8.45 4.97
N LEU A 60 6.58 8.74 4.64
CA LEU A 60 7.25 9.94 5.17
C LEU A 60 6.59 11.21 4.62
N THR A 61 6.18 11.20 3.35
CA THR A 61 5.52 12.34 2.70
C THR A 61 4.12 11.94 2.24
N GLN A 62 3.08 12.43 2.91
CA GLN A 62 1.71 12.06 2.59
C GLN A 62 1.19 12.83 1.38
#